data_AF-A0A9E3PVZ7-F1
#
_entry.id   AF-A0A9E3PVZ7-F1
#
_cell.length_a   1.000
_cell.length_b   1.000
_cell.length_c   1.000
_cell.angle_alpha   90.00
_cell.angle_beta   90.00
_cell.angle_gamma   90.00
#
_symmetry.space_group_name_H-M   'P 1'
#
loop_
_entity.id
_entity.type
_entity.pdbx_description
1 polymer ?
#
loop_
_entity_poly.entity_id
_entity_poly.type
_entity_poly.pdbx_seq_one_letter_code
_entity_poly.pdbx_strand_id
1 'polypeptide(L)'
;MSSSPASVVPTDAAPGAPTLTVEVTRGVCRMLLRHDCIAMAEVPLGDGRRADLMALTARGEIVIVEVKTSRADLLGDGKWPDYLQHCDRYFWAVPQGFDLTPLHRPDFLPDRAGLIVADRYDAAIVREARTVPLAAATRRKSTLAFARRAARRVITLTDPDADGLGWHG
;
A
#
# COMPACT_ATOMS: atom_id res chain seq x y z
N MET A 1 12.50 39.48 26.85
CA MET A 1 11.59 39.36 25.70
C MET A 1 12.18 38.36 24.74
N SER A 2 11.75 37.09 24.79
CA SER A 2 12.27 36.01 23.93
C SER A 2 11.24 35.74 22.85
N SER A 3 11.56 36.06 21.60
CA SER A 3 10.69 35.83 20.45
C SER A 3 10.79 34.37 20.01
N SER A 4 9.70 33.60 20.16
CA SER A 4 9.56 32.28 19.53
C SER A 4 9.61 32.41 18.01
N PRO A 5 10.31 31.51 17.29
CA PRO A 5 10.21 31.45 15.84
C PRO A 5 8.81 30.98 15.45
N ALA A 6 8.19 31.71 14.53
CA ALA A 6 6.87 31.38 13.98
C ALA A 6 6.90 30.00 13.30
N SER A 7 5.93 29.16 13.64
CA SER A 7 5.70 27.86 13.02
C SER A 7 5.32 28.08 11.55
N VAL A 8 6.16 27.64 10.61
CA VAL A 8 5.86 27.70 9.19
C VAL A 8 4.84 26.59 8.89
N VAL A 9 3.58 26.98 8.73
CA VAL A 9 2.54 26.09 8.22
C VAL A 9 2.81 25.87 6.73
N PRO A 10 2.93 24.64 6.22
CA PRO A 10 3.14 24.42 4.79
C PRO A 10 1.94 24.95 4.02
N THR A 11 2.22 25.80 3.05
CA THR A 11 1.26 26.40 2.13
C THR A 11 0.56 25.30 1.32
N ASP A 12 -0.75 25.49 1.13
CA ASP A 12 -1.64 24.65 0.32
C ASP A 12 -0.99 24.32 -1.05
N ALA A 13 -0.97 23.04 -1.41
CA ALA A 13 -0.25 22.55 -2.58
C ALA A 13 -0.88 23.13 -3.87
N ALA A 14 -0.04 23.57 -4.81
CA ALA A 14 -0.49 24.11 -6.09
C ALA A 14 -1.38 23.10 -6.84
N PRO A 15 -2.44 23.55 -7.54
CA PRO A 15 -3.30 22.67 -8.31
C PRO A 15 -2.48 21.88 -9.35
N GLY A 16 -2.49 20.55 -9.22
CA GLY A 16 -1.72 19.62 -10.06
C GLY A 16 -0.50 18.99 -9.39
N ALA A 17 -0.13 19.40 -8.17
CA ALA A 17 0.88 18.69 -7.39
C ALA A 17 0.36 17.28 -6.99
N PRO A 18 1.17 16.21 -7.14
CA PRO A 18 0.79 14.88 -6.67
C PRO A 18 0.45 14.93 -5.17
N THR A 19 -0.63 14.26 -4.77
CA THR A 19 -0.96 14.15 -3.34
C THR A 19 0.11 13.33 -2.62
N LEU A 20 0.29 13.56 -1.32
CA LEU A 20 1.25 12.82 -0.51
C LEU A 20 1.05 11.29 -0.60
N THR A 21 -0.20 10.84 -0.76
CA THR A 21 -0.51 9.41 -0.98
C THR A 21 0.07 8.91 -2.30
N VAL A 22 -0.08 9.67 -3.39
CA VAL A 22 0.51 9.31 -4.69
C VAL A 22 2.03 9.25 -4.62
N GLU A 23 2.65 10.19 -3.90
CA GLU A 23 4.10 10.21 -3.69
C GLU A 23 4.59 8.97 -2.93
N VAL A 24 4.00 8.67 -1.78
CA VAL A 24 4.33 7.48 -0.97
C VAL A 24 4.11 6.19 -1.79
N THR A 25 2.96 6.03 -2.43
CA THR A 25 2.66 4.87 -3.28
C THR A 25 3.71 4.69 -4.38
N ARG A 26 4.17 5.79 -5.00
CA ARG A 26 5.21 5.73 -6.04
C ARG A 26 6.55 5.25 -5.50
N GLY A 27 6.99 5.76 -4.36
CA GLY A 27 8.22 5.33 -3.69
C GLY A 27 8.16 3.84 -3.34
N VAL A 28 7.05 3.41 -2.75
CA VAL A 28 6.83 2.00 -2.39
C VAL A 28 6.87 1.10 -3.63
N CYS A 29 6.18 1.45 -4.72
CA CYS A 29 6.21 0.67 -5.97
C CYS A 29 7.63 0.52 -6.54
N ARG A 30 8.46 1.57 -6.49
CA ARG A 30 9.86 1.52 -6.94
C ARG A 30 10.72 0.62 -6.06
N MET A 31 10.58 0.75 -4.75
CA MET A 31 11.25 -0.12 -3.79
C MET A 31 10.87 -1.59 -4.02
N LEU A 32 9.57 -1.90 -4.11
CA LEU A 32 9.07 -3.26 -4.37
C LEU A 32 9.65 -3.83 -5.68
N LEU A 33 9.67 -3.05 -6.76
CA LEU A 33 10.24 -3.49 -8.04
C LEU A 33 11.73 -3.86 -7.91
N ARG A 34 12.53 -3.10 -7.16
CA ARG A 34 13.95 -3.42 -6.90
C ARG A 34 14.13 -4.71 -6.08
N HIS A 35 13.13 -5.08 -5.30
CA HIS A 35 13.07 -6.34 -4.55
C HIS A 35 12.41 -7.49 -5.33
N ASP A 36 12.25 -7.35 -6.66
CA ASP A 36 11.58 -8.33 -7.52
C ASP A 36 10.15 -8.67 -7.04
N CYS A 37 9.47 -7.63 -6.52
CA CYS A 37 8.07 -7.66 -6.10
C CYS A 37 7.26 -6.79 -7.05
N ILE A 38 6.37 -7.41 -7.84
CA ILE A 38 5.57 -6.69 -8.84
C ILE A 38 4.26 -6.24 -8.20
N ALA A 39 4.06 -4.93 -8.14
CA ALA A 39 2.95 -4.30 -7.43
C ALA A 39 1.85 -3.79 -8.37
N MET A 40 0.62 -3.79 -7.85
CA MET A 40 -0.55 -3.16 -8.46
C MET A 40 -1.27 -2.35 -7.38
N ALA A 41 -1.62 -1.10 -7.67
CA ALA A 41 -2.37 -0.24 -6.75
C ALA A 41 -3.87 -0.52 -6.75
N GLU A 42 -4.61 -0.12 -5.72
CA GLU A 42 -6.08 -0.13 -5.66
C GLU A 42 -6.68 -1.51 -6.01
N VAL A 43 -6.32 -2.55 -5.26
CA VAL A 43 -6.68 -3.95 -5.58
C VAL A 43 -7.87 -4.41 -4.75
N PRO A 44 -9.05 -4.66 -5.36
CA PRO A 44 -10.20 -5.16 -4.63
C PRO A 44 -9.94 -6.58 -4.10
N LEU A 45 -10.26 -6.76 -2.83
CA LEU A 45 -10.20 -8.03 -2.11
C LEU A 45 -11.59 -8.68 -2.12
N GLY A 46 -11.62 -10.01 -2.00
CA GLY A 46 -12.84 -10.80 -2.19
C GLY A 46 -13.95 -10.58 -1.16
N ASP A 47 -13.70 -9.76 -0.14
CA ASP A 47 -14.58 -9.42 0.97
C ASP A 47 -15.10 -7.96 0.90
N GLY A 48 -14.97 -7.31 -0.25
CA GLY A 48 -15.41 -5.93 -0.47
C GLY A 48 -14.41 -4.87 -0.03
N ARG A 49 -13.25 -5.27 0.51
CA ARG A 49 -12.13 -4.36 0.80
C ARG A 49 -11.33 -4.04 -0.45
N ARG A 50 -10.40 -3.09 -0.32
CA ARG A 50 -9.42 -2.75 -1.35
C ARG A 50 -8.09 -2.49 -0.68
N ALA A 51 -7.05 -3.19 -1.13
CA ALA A 51 -5.69 -2.92 -0.71
C ALA A 51 -5.13 -1.74 -1.51
N ASP A 52 -4.43 -0.82 -0.85
CA ASP A 52 -3.78 0.31 -1.53
C ASP A 52 -2.73 -0.21 -2.52
N LEU A 53 -1.93 -1.20 -2.08
CA LEU A 53 -1.01 -1.96 -2.93
C LEU A 53 -1.10 -3.44 -2.60
N MET A 54 -1.17 -4.25 -3.65
CA MET A 54 -0.89 -5.68 -3.59
C MET A 54 0.32 -5.97 -4.46
N ALA A 55 1.27 -6.79 -3.99
CA ALA A 55 2.42 -7.21 -4.77
C ALA A 55 2.63 -8.72 -4.73
N LEU A 56 3.25 -9.23 -5.79
CA LEU A 56 3.66 -10.63 -5.90
C LEU A 56 5.19 -10.71 -5.93
N THR A 57 5.76 -11.56 -5.07
CA THR A 57 7.18 -11.91 -5.13
C THR A 57 7.42 -12.98 -6.20
N ALA A 58 8.67 -13.17 -6.62
CA ALA A 58 9.05 -14.27 -7.52
C ALA A 58 8.70 -15.68 -7.00
N ARG A 59 8.48 -15.83 -5.67
CA ARG A 59 8.06 -17.09 -5.04
C ARG A 59 6.53 -17.26 -4.97
N GLY A 60 5.77 -16.29 -5.47
CA GLY A 60 4.31 -16.27 -5.38
C GLY A 60 3.77 -15.91 -3.99
N GLU A 61 4.58 -15.27 -3.15
CA GLU A 61 4.10 -14.67 -1.90
C GLU A 61 3.35 -13.37 -2.23
N ILE A 62 2.26 -13.15 -1.51
CA ILE A 62 1.41 -11.97 -1.63
C ILE A 62 1.79 -11.00 -0.52
N VAL A 63 2.14 -9.78 -0.92
CA VAL A 63 2.39 -8.66 -0.02
C VAL A 63 1.24 -7.67 -0.15
N ILE A 64 0.69 -7.22 0.98
CA ILE A 64 -0.20 -6.07 1.03
C ILE A 64 0.55 -4.90 1.69
N VAL A 65 0.41 -3.72 1.11
CA VAL A 65 0.92 -2.47 1.69
C VAL A 65 -0.22 -1.47 1.77
N GLU A 66 -0.51 -0.95 2.96
CA GLU A 66 -1.50 0.10 3.20
C GLU A 66 -0.79 1.44 3.46
N VAL A 67 -1.17 2.46 2.71
CA VAL A 67 -0.54 3.78 2.73
C VAL A 67 -1.29 4.69 3.69
N LYS A 68 -0.59 5.21 4.71
CA LYS A 68 -1.15 6.13 5.71
C LYS A 68 -0.39 7.44 5.68
N THR A 69 -1.05 8.50 5.24
CA THR A 69 -0.45 9.84 5.11
C THR A 69 -0.83 10.81 6.22
N SER A 70 -1.75 10.41 7.09
CA SER A 70 -2.07 11.14 8.32
C SER A 70 -2.29 10.21 9.51
N ARG A 71 -2.12 10.76 10.72
CA ARG A 71 -2.43 10.03 11.95
C ARG A 71 -3.92 9.66 12.06
N ALA A 72 -4.81 10.52 11.55
CA ALA A 72 -6.24 10.25 11.55
C ALA A 72 -6.60 9.06 10.65
N ASP A 73 -5.98 8.96 9.47
CA ASP A 73 -6.12 7.83 8.55
C ASP A 73 -5.61 6.53 9.19
N LEU A 74 -4.42 6.56 9.81
CA LEU A 74 -3.87 5.40 10.51
C LEU A 74 -4.79 4.92 11.65
N LEU A 75 -5.25 5.84 12.51
CA LEU A 75 -6.09 5.49 13.65
C LEU A 75 -7.55 5.15 13.27
N GLY A 76 -8.00 5.61 12.10
CA GLY A 76 -9.33 5.31 11.56
C GLY A 76 -9.45 3.90 10.99
N ASP A 77 -8.34 3.24 10.68
CA ASP A 77 -8.31 1.90 10.09
C ASP A 77 -8.48 0.79 11.14
N GLY A 78 -9.59 0.83 11.88
CA GLY A 78 -9.87 -0.13 12.94
C GLY A 78 -10.15 -1.56 12.46
N LYS A 79 -10.29 -1.76 11.15
CA LYS A 79 -10.58 -3.05 10.52
C LYS A 79 -9.36 -3.62 9.79
N TRP A 80 -8.20 -3.00 9.90
CA TRP A 80 -7.00 -3.44 9.23
C TRP A 80 -6.62 -4.93 9.44
N PRO A 81 -6.90 -5.58 10.60
CA PRO A 81 -6.47 -6.96 10.79
C PRO A 81 -7.06 -7.94 9.77
N ASP A 82 -8.26 -7.68 9.21
CA ASP A 82 -8.83 -8.59 8.21
C ASP A 82 -8.10 -8.52 6.85
N TYR A 83 -7.15 -7.60 6.64
CA TYR A 83 -6.22 -7.69 5.50
C TYR A 83 -5.23 -8.86 5.64
N LEU A 84 -4.92 -9.29 6.88
CA LEU A 84 -3.92 -10.33 7.14
C LEU A 84 -4.30 -11.70 6.57
N GLN A 85 -5.58 -11.95 6.31
CA GLN A 85 -6.04 -13.19 5.68
C GLN A 85 -5.81 -13.23 4.15
N HIS A 86 -5.42 -12.09 3.56
CA HIS A 86 -5.24 -11.92 2.12
C HIS A 86 -3.78 -11.80 1.68
N CYS A 87 -2.82 -11.80 2.62
CA CYS A 87 -1.40 -11.67 2.33
C CYS A 87 -0.51 -12.59 3.20
N ASP A 88 0.66 -12.95 2.67
CA ASP A 88 1.72 -13.57 3.44
C ASP A 88 2.42 -12.55 4.34
N ARG A 89 2.58 -11.33 3.82
CA ARG A 89 3.28 -10.21 4.46
C ARG A 89 2.44 -8.95 4.35
N TYR A 90 2.35 -8.20 5.45
CA TYR A 90 1.60 -6.95 5.52
C TYR A 90 2.53 -5.83 5.95
N PHE A 91 2.47 -4.70 5.26
CA PHE A 91 3.21 -3.49 5.62
C PHE A 91 2.28 -2.29 5.76
N TRP A 92 2.58 -1.45 6.72
CA TRP A 92 2.20 -0.04 6.68
C TRP A 92 3.24 0.71 5.83
N ALA A 93 2.81 1.67 5.02
CA ALA A 93 3.67 2.64 4.37
C ALA A 93 3.29 4.06 4.78
N VAL A 94 4.26 4.84 5.24
CA VAL A 94 4.05 6.21 5.72
C VAL A 94 5.06 7.18 5.10
N PRO A 95 4.74 8.48 5.00
CA PRO A 95 5.69 9.47 4.51
C PRO A 95 6.86 9.68 5.49
N GLN A 96 7.95 10.25 4.99
CA GLN A 96 9.01 10.78 5.86
C GLN A 96 8.44 11.81 6.85
N GLY A 97 8.93 11.78 8.09
CA GLY A 97 8.47 12.67 9.17
C GLY A 97 7.14 12.29 9.81
N PHE A 98 6.52 11.17 9.43
CA PHE A 98 5.32 10.65 10.09
C PHE A 98 5.60 10.23 11.54
N ASP A 99 4.71 10.56 12.47
CA ASP A 99 4.79 10.11 13.86
C ASP A 99 4.55 8.59 13.97
N LEU A 100 5.63 7.83 14.16
CA LEU A 100 5.59 6.37 14.23
C LEU A 100 5.10 5.82 15.58
N THR A 101 4.92 6.67 16.60
CA THR A 101 4.57 6.24 17.97
C THR A 101 3.38 5.27 18.01
N PRO A 102 2.26 5.47 17.26
CA PRO A 102 1.15 4.52 17.26
C PRO A 102 1.52 3.13 16.75
N LEU A 103 2.40 3.04 15.75
CA LEU A 103 2.78 1.78 15.09
C LEU A 103 3.67 0.87 15.94
N HIS A 104 4.04 1.32 17.14
CA HIS A 104 4.72 0.52 18.16
C HIS A 104 3.75 -0.11 19.17
N ARG A 105 2.47 0.27 19.17
CA ARG A 105 1.49 -0.27 20.10
C ARG A 105 1.08 -1.70 19.72
N PRO A 106 0.68 -2.54 20.69
CA PRO A 106 0.30 -3.92 20.44
C PRO A 106 -0.85 -4.10 19.44
N ASP A 107 -1.79 -3.17 19.37
CA ASP A 107 -2.94 -3.24 18.46
C ASP A 107 -2.58 -3.06 16.97
N PHE A 108 -1.38 -2.55 16.68
CA PHE A 108 -0.81 -2.51 15.33
C PHE A 108 0.07 -3.74 15.02
N LEU A 109 0.15 -4.69 15.95
CA LEU A 109 0.88 -5.96 15.83
C LEU A 109 2.30 -5.77 15.26
N PRO A 110 3.21 -5.02 15.91
CA PRO A 110 4.54 -4.69 15.38
C PRO A 110 5.41 -5.92 15.06
N ASP A 111 5.15 -7.07 15.69
CA ASP A 111 5.84 -8.34 15.41
C ASP A 111 5.27 -9.09 14.18
N ARG A 112 4.14 -8.61 13.64
CA ARG A 112 3.46 -9.16 12.45
C ARG A 112 3.55 -8.21 11.27
N ALA A 113 3.23 -6.93 11.49
CA ALA A 113 3.16 -5.89 10.47
C ALA A 113 4.50 -5.17 10.31
N GLY A 114 5.01 -5.16 9.07
CA GLY A 114 6.17 -4.38 8.71
C GLY A 114 5.84 -2.90 8.57
N LEU A 115 6.89 -2.10 8.43
CA LEU A 115 6.81 -0.65 8.25
C LEU A 115 7.77 -0.21 7.15
N ILE A 116 7.21 0.54 6.21
CA ILE A 116 7.92 1.21 5.12
C ILE A 116 7.80 2.72 5.34
N VAL A 117 8.92 3.42 5.19
CA VAL A 117 8.94 4.88 5.09
C VAL A 117 9.29 5.25 3.66
N ALA A 118 8.50 6.11 3.03
CA ALA A 118 8.65 6.44 1.61
C ALA A 118 8.49 7.94 1.33
N ASP A 119 9.00 8.34 0.17
CA ASP A 119 8.70 9.60 -0.49
C ASP A 119 8.44 9.36 -1.99
N ARG A 120 8.35 10.41 -2.79
CA ARG A 120 8.11 10.29 -4.25
C ARG A 120 9.24 9.62 -5.03
N TYR A 121 10.43 9.50 -4.45
CA TYR A 121 11.63 9.01 -5.09
C TYR A 121 11.84 7.53 -4.79
N ASP A 122 11.76 7.14 -3.53
CA ASP A 122 12.05 5.78 -3.07
C ASP A 122 11.34 5.44 -1.75
N ALA A 123 11.58 4.22 -1.25
CA ALA A 123 11.15 3.79 0.06
C ALA A 123 12.19 2.88 0.73
N ALA A 124 12.09 2.79 2.06
CA ALA A 124 12.91 1.91 2.89
C ALA A 124 12.03 1.10 3.85
N ILE A 125 12.29 -0.20 3.94
CA ILE A 125 11.72 -1.05 4.99
C ILE A 125 12.48 -0.76 6.29
N VAL A 126 11.82 -0.11 7.25
CA VAL A 126 12.40 0.23 8.57
C VAL A 126 12.02 -0.81 9.63
N ARG A 127 10.99 -1.63 9.37
CA ARG A 127 10.65 -2.81 10.15
C ARG A 127 10.17 -3.92 9.21
N GLU A 128 10.81 -5.08 9.27
CA GLU A 128 10.48 -6.21 8.42
C GLU A 128 9.11 -6.81 8.82
N ALA A 129 8.26 -7.11 7.84
CA ALA A 129 7.02 -7.84 8.10
C ALA A 129 7.29 -9.34 8.29
N ARG A 130 6.68 -9.95 9.31
CA ARG A 130 6.73 -11.41 9.47
C ARG A 130 5.97 -12.10 8.34
N THR A 131 6.55 -13.12 7.73
CA THR A 131 5.84 -14.01 6.80
C THR A 131 4.96 -15.01 7.56
N VAL A 132 3.67 -15.04 7.25
CA VAL A 132 2.75 -16.11 7.68
C VAL A 132 2.06 -16.62 6.41
N PRO A 133 2.32 -17.86 5.99
CA PRO A 133 1.86 -18.35 4.71
C PRO A 133 0.33 -18.34 4.56
N LEU A 134 -0.15 -17.87 3.41
CA LEU A 134 -1.52 -18.08 2.98
C LEU A 134 -1.80 -19.54 2.66
N ALA A 135 -3.04 -19.96 2.93
CA ALA A 135 -3.59 -21.20 2.42
C ALA A 135 -3.49 -21.24 0.88
N ALA A 136 -3.13 -22.41 0.33
CA ALA A 136 -2.88 -22.58 -1.10
C ALA A 136 -4.08 -22.17 -1.98
N ALA A 137 -5.30 -22.47 -1.55
CA ALA A 137 -6.52 -22.07 -2.25
C ALA A 137 -6.69 -20.54 -2.31
N THR A 138 -6.46 -19.85 -1.19
CA THR A 138 -6.49 -18.39 -1.12
C THR A 138 -5.42 -17.77 -2.01
N ARG A 139 -4.18 -18.27 -1.95
CA ARG A 139 -3.07 -17.82 -2.80
C ARG A 139 -3.41 -17.93 -4.29
N ARG A 140 -3.93 -19.10 -4.71
CA ARG A 140 -4.32 -19.34 -6.10
C ARG A 140 -5.41 -18.36 -6.55
N LYS A 141 -6.46 -18.17 -5.74
CA LYS A 141 -7.55 -17.22 -6.02
C LYS A 141 -7.01 -15.81 -6.17
N SER A 142 -6.23 -15.33 -5.21
CA SER A 142 -5.69 -13.97 -5.20
C SER A 142 -4.71 -13.72 -6.36
N THR A 143 -3.85 -14.69 -6.67
CA THR A 143 -2.90 -14.59 -7.81
C THR A 143 -3.63 -14.52 -9.15
N LEU A 144 -4.63 -15.38 -9.38
CA LEU A 144 -5.43 -15.33 -10.59
C LEU A 144 -6.18 -13.99 -10.73
N ALA A 145 -6.75 -13.51 -9.62
CA ALA A 145 -7.47 -12.25 -9.60
C ALA A 145 -6.54 -11.04 -9.81
N PHE A 146 -5.31 -11.10 -9.30
CA PHE A 146 -4.26 -10.12 -9.57
C PHE A 146 -3.89 -10.12 -11.06
N ALA A 147 -3.56 -11.27 -11.64
CA ALA A 147 -3.15 -11.40 -13.04
C ALA A 147 -4.22 -10.89 -14.01
N ARG A 148 -5.50 -11.29 -13.80
CA ARG A 148 -6.61 -10.82 -14.64
C ARG A 148 -6.82 -9.31 -14.56
N ARG A 149 -6.62 -8.71 -13.38
CA ARG A 149 -6.74 -7.25 -13.20
C ARG A 149 -5.57 -6.51 -13.84
N ALA A 150 -4.34 -7.00 -13.67
CA ALA A 150 -3.18 -6.44 -14.34
C ALA A 150 -3.35 -6.44 -15.87
N ALA A 151 -3.77 -7.58 -16.44
CA ALA A 151 -4.04 -7.69 -17.87
C ALA A 151 -5.13 -6.71 -18.35
N ARG A 152 -6.24 -6.58 -17.60
CA ARG A 152 -7.29 -5.59 -17.92
C ARG A 152 -6.76 -4.16 -17.90
N ARG A 153 -5.94 -3.79 -16.91
CA ARG A 153 -5.34 -2.45 -16.85
C ARG A 153 -4.42 -2.20 -18.02
N VAL A 154 -3.63 -3.19 -18.45
CA VAL A 154 -2.80 -3.08 -19.65
C VAL A 154 -3.67 -2.84 -20.89
N ILE A 155 -4.77 -3.58 -21.04
CA ILE A 155 -5.73 -3.38 -22.15
C ILE A 155 -6.25 -1.94 -22.14
N THR A 156 -6.77 -1.45 -21.01
CA THR A 156 -7.29 -0.07 -20.89
C THR A 156 -6.21 1.00 -21.15
N LEU A 157 -4.94 0.72 -20.81
CA LEU A 157 -3.83 1.63 -21.13
C LEU A 157 -3.51 1.67 -22.62
N THR A 158 -3.62 0.54 -23.32
CA THR A 158 -3.32 0.43 -24.76
C THR A 158 -4.51 0.76 -25.65
N ASP A 159 -5.73 0.57 -25.15
CA ASP A 159 -7.01 0.78 -25.82
C ASP A 159 -8.01 1.35 -24.79
N PRO A 160 -8.05 2.69 -24.63
CA PRO A 160 -8.96 3.34 -23.70
C PRO A 160 -10.44 3.09 -23.99
N ASP A 161 -10.80 2.82 -25.25
CA ASP A 161 -12.19 2.55 -25.68
C ASP A 161 -12.64 1.13 -25.29
N ALA A 162 -11.71 0.26 -24.88
CA ALA A 162 -12.04 -1.06 -24.36
C ALA A 162 -12.64 -1.05 -22.95
N ASP A 163 -12.62 0.11 -22.27
CA ASP A 163 -13.24 0.22 -20.95
C ASP A 163 -14.76 -0.02 -21.04
N GLY A 164 -15.28 -0.91 -20.20
CA GLY A 164 -16.69 -1.31 -20.23
C GLY A 164 -17.08 -2.41 -21.23
N LEU A 165 -16.17 -2.90 -22.10
CA LEU A 165 -16.44 -4.07 -22.97
C LEU A 165 -16.47 -5.41 -22.20
N GLY A 166 -16.19 -5.40 -20.90
CA GLY A 166 -16.17 -6.58 -20.06
C GLY A 166 -17.55 -7.17 -19.77
N TRP A 167 -17.67 -8.49 -19.88
CA TRP A 167 -18.88 -9.21 -19.48
C TRP A 167 -19.18 -9.02 -17.98
N HIS A 168 -20.33 -8.40 -17.67
CA HIS A 168 -20.93 -8.33 -16.33
C HIS A 168 -21.82 -9.56 -16.11
N GLY A 169 -21.18 -10.71 -15.87
CA GLY A 169 -21.86 -11.93 -15.43
C GLY A 169 -22.12 -11.91 -13.94
#